data_AF-R0B0R9-F1
#
_entry.id   AF-R0B0R9-F1
#
_cell.length_a   1.000
_cell.length_b   1.000
_cell.length_c   1.000
_cell.angle_alpha   90.00
_cell.angle_beta   90.00
_cell.angle_gamma   90.00
#
_symmetry.space_group_name_H-M   'P 1'
#
loop_
_entity.id
_entity.type
_entity.pdbx_description
1 polymer ?
#
loop_
_entity_poly.entity_id
_entity_poly.type
_entity_poly.pdbx_seq_one_letter_code
_entity_poly.pdbx_strand_id
1 'polypeptide(L)'
;MVGWPEILKKENLTREEKKCICNRLMTTESHMEQLILKHFTEEDFRRVWMRKIGGGVIGGKACGLLVARKLIELNMPEYAGHVEPHNSFFIGTDVFYRYLVYNRCAELKARHRLEKEHFKETEELTKRLRGGSLPEDIREELSDMLEHYGNTPIIVRSSSIMEDGYGNAFSGKYESIFCMNQGTKEERMAELEEAIRRVYASTMNEQAIEYRRKRHLLDVDEQMALLIQQVAGQQYGGLYMPVAAGMGCSYNPYKWMEHLNPEAGMLRMVMGLGTRAVERTPGDYPRLIGLDRAQANLRTTLAERHKFSQRKVDVLDFGTKSLCTKSLEKILDLLPKWQKKMVLSRDTDAEDMLAERHIYRTIYFADCQGLVDNLEFIRMMRSLMKMLEKEYERPVDVEFAVTSPEEGVWRLNLLQCRPLQTAKSEQIHIPDGVDHQFLFDVRRTSMRRSKEEPIDYIVWVDPQKYYEYEYSKKPDVARLISRINQHFEDTDKKLMLLVPGRIGTSSPELGVPVVYAEISQFSAICEVAYGKAGYHPDLSYGSHMFQDMVEADVYYGAINDNSKTRLYRPELLTRYPEVLKDILPGESQELADIVKVHDVSRSGATLTLDAQEGRAVCRIRGTTRTAER
;
A
#
# COMPACT_ATOMS: atom_id res chain seq x y z
N MET A 1 -23.80 30.51 22.59
CA MET A 1 -22.57 29.69 22.67
C MET A 1 -21.53 30.31 21.77
N VAL A 2 -20.36 30.64 22.31
CA VAL A 2 -19.24 31.17 21.55
C VAL A 2 -18.81 30.12 20.52
N GLY A 3 -18.72 30.48 19.23
CA GLY A 3 -18.28 29.56 18.19
C GLY A 3 -16.85 29.08 18.45
N TRP A 4 -16.53 27.83 18.12
CA TRP A 4 -15.19 27.29 18.31
C TRP A 4 -14.04 28.09 17.65
N PRO A 5 -14.24 28.86 16.55
CA PRO A 5 -13.20 29.74 16.01
C PRO A 5 -12.85 30.91 16.95
N GLU A 6 -13.79 31.37 17.79
CA GLU A 6 -13.52 32.38 18.81
C GLU A 6 -12.77 31.77 20.01
N ILE A 7 -12.98 30.48 20.29
CA ILE A 7 -12.20 29.74 21.31
C ILE A 7 -10.73 29.67 20.87
N LEU A 8 -10.46 29.41 19.59
CA LEU A 8 -9.10 29.35 19.02
C LEU A 8 -8.28 30.64 19.18
N LYS A 9 -8.93 31.79 19.35
CA LYS A 9 -8.25 33.09 19.56
C LYS A 9 -7.72 33.27 20.98
N LYS A 10 -8.12 32.42 21.94
CA LYS A 10 -7.59 32.47 23.31
C LYS A 10 -6.12 32.07 23.33
N GLU A 11 -5.32 32.74 24.17
CA GLU A 11 -3.89 32.42 24.33
C GLU A 11 -3.68 31.05 24.97
N ASN A 12 -4.46 30.71 25.99
CA ASN A 12 -4.41 29.43 26.70
C ASN A 12 -5.75 28.72 26.61
N LEU A 13 -5.74 27.47 26.16
CA LEU A 13 -6.94 26.63 26.04
C LEU A 13 -6.99 25.60 27.16
N THR A 14 -8.16 25.44 27.77
CA THR A 14 -8.43 24.30 28.67
C THR A 14 -8.41 22.98 27.89
N ARG A 15 -8.25 21.85 28.59
CA ARG A 15 -8.23 20.53 27.95
C ARG A 15 -9.54 20.24 27.21
N GLU A 16 -10.66 20.66 27.79
CA GLU A 16 -12.01 20.53 27.21
C GLU A 16 -12.16 21.38 25.94
N GLU A 17 -11.60 22.59 25.93
CA GLU A 17 -11.59 23.45 24.74
C GLU A 17 -10.69 22.89 23.63
N LYS A 18 -9.49 22.39 23.98
CA LYS A 18 -8.61 21.69 23.02
C LYS A 18 -9.32 20.47 22.42
N LYS A 19 -10.02 19.69 23.25
CA LYS A 19 -10.82 18.54 22.80
C LYS A 19 -11.95 18.97 21.87
N CYS A 20 -12.66 20.05 22.19
CA CYS A 20 -13.71 20.60 21.32
C CYS A 20 -13.15 21.04 19.97
N ILE A 21 -12.01 21.74 19.96
CA ILE A 21 -11.33 22.17 18.73
C ILE A 21 -10.85 20.96 17.93
N CYS A 22 -10.19 19.98 18.57
CA CYS A 22 -9.71 18.78 17.92
C CYS A 22 -10.83 18.03 17.18
N ASN A 23 -11.99 17.85 17.83
CA ASN A 23 -13.14 17.15 17.24
C ASN A 23 -13.81 17.88 16.08
N ARG A 24 -13.64 19.20 15.99
CA ARG A 24 -14.22 20.01 14.91
C ARG A 24 -13.24 20.31 13.79
N LEU A 25 -11.95 20.38 14.10
CA LEU A 25 -10.89 20.76 13.19
C LEU A 25 -10.13 19.56 12.63
N MET A 26 -9.78 18.60 13.49
CA MET A 26 -8.80 17.55 13.18
C MET A 26 -9.46 16.21 12.88
N THR A 27 -10.03 15.58 13.91
CA THR A 27 -10.50 14.19 13.86
C THR A 27 -11.53 13.93 14.96
N THR A 28 -12.41 12.97 14.73
CA THR A 28 -13.35 12.43 15.73
C THR A 28 -12.92 11.06 16.27
N GLU A 29 -11.78 10.51 15.80
CA GLU A 29 -11.26 9.23 16.26
C GLU A 29 -10.54 9.39 17.60
N SER A 30 -10.92 8.57 18.57
CA SER A 30 -10.53 8.68 19.98
C SER A 30 -9.02 8.55 20.25
N HIS A 31 -8.30 7.62 19.62
CA HIS A 31 -6.86 7.41 19.87
C HIS A 31 -6.05 8.56 19.26
N MET A 32 -6.38 8.95 18.02
CA MET A 32 -5.76 10.09 17.36
C MET A 32 -6.06 11.40 18.11
N GLU A 33 -7.28 11.59 18.61
CA GLU A 33 -7.63 12.73 19.48
C GLU A 33 -6.70 12.77 20.71
N GLN A 34 -6.53 11.64 21.42
CA GLN A 34 -5.67 11.59 22.60
C GLN A 34 -4.21 11.94 22.27
N LEU A 35 -3.70 11.43 21.14
CA LEU A 35 -2.34 11.70 20.70
C LEU A 35 -2.16 13.18 20.31
N ILE A 36 -3.13 13.77 19.60
CA ILE A 36 -3.14 15.21 19.29
C ILE A 36 -3.18 16.02 20.58
N LEU A 37 -4.10 15.74 21.50
CA LEU A 37 -4.24 16.49 22.75
C LEU A 37 -3.00 16.40 23.66
N LYS A 38 -2.23 15.31 23.54
CA LYS A 38 -0.98 15.11 24.29
C LYS A 38 0.16 15.99 23.76
N HIS A 39 0.24 16.22 22.45
CA HIS A 39 1.41 16.83 21.81
C HIS A 39 1.16 18.20 21.16
N PHE A 40 -0.07 18.53 20.77
CA PHE A 40 -0.39 19.78 20.07
C PHE A 40 -0.55 20.94 21.05
N THR A 41 0.01 22.06 20.65
CA THR A 41 -0.17 23.38 21.24
C THR A 41 -1.33 24.12 20.57
N GLU A 42 -1.76 25.21 21.20
CA GLU A 42 -2.74 26.16 20.67
C GLU A 42 -2.32 26.68 19.29
N GLU A 43 -1.03 26.94 19.12
CA GLU A 43 -0.47 27.44 17.87
C GLU A 43 -0.52 26.39 16.75
N ASP A 44 -0.34 25.12 17.06
CA ASP A 44 -0.48 24.04 16.08
C ASP A 44 -1.91 23.99 15.52
N PHE A 45 -2.93 24.13 16.38
CA PHE A 45 -4.33 24.21 15.92
C PHE A 45 -4.59 25.47 15.07
N ARG A 46 -4.02 26.63 15.43
CA ARG A 46 -4.15 27.86 14.62
C ARG A 46 -3.52 27.70 13.24
N ARG A 47 -2.34 27.08 13.15
CA ARG A 47 -1.66 26.80 11.88
C ARG A 47 -2.49 25.90 10.97
N VAL A 48 -3.13 24.87 11.53
CA VAL A 48 -4.05 24.01 10.77
C VAL A 48 -5.27 24.79 10.31
N TRP A 49 -5.87 25.60 11.21
CA TRP A 49 -7.04 26.42 10.88
C TRP A 49 -6.76 27.40 9.73
N MET A 50 -5.61 28.08 9.73
CA MET A 50 -5.22 29.00 8.65
C MET A 50 -5.02 28.34 7.29
N ARG A 51 -4.86 27.01 7.25
CA ARG A 51 -4.66 26.22 6.02
C ARG A 51 -5.88 25.36 5.68
N LYS A 52 -7.02 25.56 6.36
CA LYS A 52 -8.23 24.77 6.17
C LYS A 52 -9.27 25.54 5.37
N ILE A 53 -9.84 24.86 4.38
CA ILE A 53 -10.97 25.29 3.58
C ILE A 53 -12.21 24.54 4.07
N GLY A 54 -13.29 25.27 4.35
CA GLY A 54 -14.52 24.71 4.93
C GLY A 54 -14.48 24.49 6.44
N GLY A 55 -15.61 24.06 7.01
CA GLY A 55 -15.89 24.00 8.45
C GLY A 55 -15.64 22.65 9.15
N GLY A 56 -15.55 21.55 8.41
CA GLY A 56 -15.44 20.18 8.92
C GLY A 56 -14.03 19.76 9.33
N VAL A 57 -13.87 18.48 9.68
CA VAL A 57 -12.59 17.87 10.07
C VAL A 57 -11.71 17.60 8.84
N ILE A 58 -10.38 17.57 9.02
CA ILE A 58 -9.40 17.34 7.93
C ILE A 58 -9.17 15.85 7.61
N GLY A 59 -9.69 14.95 8.44
CA GLY A 59 -9.61 13.50 8.23
C GLY A 59 -8.29 12.87 8.66
N GLY A 60 -8.21 11.54 8.56
CA GLY A 60 -7.17 10.78 9.27
C GLY A 60 -5.79 10.82 8.61
N LYS A 61 -5.68 10.87 7.28
CA LYS A 61 -4.38 11.00 6.58
C LYS A 61 -3.68 12.31 6.93
N ALA A 62 -4.42 13.41 6.90
CA ALA A 62 -3.90 14.71 7.31
C ALA A 62 -3.51 14.72 8.80
N CYS A 63 -4.33 14.12 9.69
CA CYS A 63 -4.01 14.03 11.11
C CYS A 63 -2.74 13.21 11.38
N GLY A 64 -2.63 12.01 10.81
CA GLY A 64 -1.45 11.13 10.98
C GLY A 64 -0.17 11.81 10.50
N LEU A 65 -0.23 12.52 9.37
CA LEU A 65 0.90 13.31 8.88
C LEU A 65 1.30 14.43 9.87
N LEU A 66 0.33 15.25 10.30
CA LEU A 66 0.62 16.40 11.16
C LEU A 66 1.14 15.97 12.54
N VAL A 67 0.57 14.90 13.10
CA VAL A 67 1.04 14.32 14.37
C VAL A 67 2.45 13.77 14.24
N ALA A 68 2.73 13.00 13.19
CA ALA A 68 4.08 12.49 12.97
C ALA A 68 5.12 13.61 12.86
N ARG A 69 4.80 14.70 12.16
CA ARG A 69 5.69 15.87 12.08
C ARG A 69 5.88 16.54 13.43
N LYS A 70 4.80 16.72 14.20
CA LYS A 70 4.90 17.31 15.55
C LYS A 70 5.78 16.47 16.47
N LEU A 71 5.63 15.15 16.40
CA LEU A 71 6.45 14.22 17.18
C LEU A 71 7.93 14.28 16.80
N ILE A 72 8.25 14.48 15.52
CA ILE A 72 9.64 14.66 15.07
C ILE A 72 10.20 16.00 15.53
N GLU A 73 9.42 17.09 15.44
CA GLU A 73 9.81 18.41 15.96
C GLU A 73 10.16 18.35 17.46
N LEU A 74 9.34 17.63 18.25
CA LEU A 74 9.51 17.53 19.71
C LEU A 74 10.61 16.56 20.14
N ASN A 75 10.71 15.40 19.50
CA ASN A 75 11.53 14.28 20.00
C ASN A 75 12.84 14.08 19.21
N MET A 76 13.01 14.74 18.07
CA MET A 76 14.18 14.61 17.20
C MET A 76 14.73 15.98 16.74
N PRO A 77 14.93 16.96 17.66
CA PRO A 77 15.36 18.30 17.30
C PRO A 77 16.73 18.34 16.61
N GLU A 78 17.60 17.36 16.86
CA GLU A 78 18.90 17.22 16.19
C GLU A 78 18.78 17.03 14.67
N TYR A 79 17.63 16.53 14.19
CA TYR A 79 17.35 16.32 12.77
C TYR A 79 16.48 17.43 12.15
N ALA A 80 16.19 18.52 12.88
CA ALA A 80 15.33 19.60 12.38
C ALA A 80 15.83 20.20 11.05
N GLY A 81 17.15 20.29 10.84
CA GLY A 81 17.74 20.75 9.58
C GLY A 81 17.54 19.81 8.38
N HIS A 82 17.23 18.54 8.64
CA HIS A 82 16.98 17.53 7.63
C HIS A 82 15.49 17.33 7.33
N VAL A 83 14.56 17.90 8.09
CA VAL A 83 13.13 17.71 7.86
C VAL A 83 12.57 18.95 7.19
N GLU A 84 11.99 18.81 6.00
CA GLU A 84 11.29 19.93 5.37
C GLU A 84 10.07 20.35 6.20
N PRO A 85 9.62 21.61 6.19
CA PRO A 85 8.28 21.95 6.67
C PRO A 85 7.21 21.39 5.72
N HIS A 86 6.02 21.05 6.21
CA HIS A 86 4.92 20.70 5.31
C HIS A 86 4.33 21.99 4.69
N ASN A 87 3.93 21.90 3.42
CA ASN A 87 3.18 22.95 2.75
C ASN A 87 1.87 22.36 2.23
N SER A 88 0.90 22.25 3.13
CA SER A 88 -0.36 21.55 2.88
C SER A 88 -1.56 22.44 3.21
N PHE A 89 -2.63 22.27 2.43
CA PHE A 89 -3.96 22.76 2.72
C PHE A 89 -4.92 21.58 2.89
N PHE A 90 -6.01 21.83 3.61
CA PHE A 90 -6.98 20.79 3.97
C PHE A 90 -8.38 21.24 3.58
N ILE A 91 -9.11 20.40 2.85
CA ILE A 91 -10.53 20.63 2.56
C ILE A 91 -11.33 19.78 3.54
N GLY A 92 -12.14 20.44 4.36
CA GLY A 92 -12.94 19.79 5.39
C GLY A 92 -14.02 18.85 4.83
N THR A 93 -14.44 17.87 5.64
CA THR A 93 -15.50 16.92 5.26
C THR A 93 -16.86 17.55 4.94
N ASP A 94 -17.12 18.75 5.47
CA ASP A 94 -18.34 19.50 5.18
C ASP A 94 -18.42 19.93 3.71
N VAL A 95 -17.28 20.22 3.07
CA VAL A 95 -17.21 20.59 1.66
C VAL A 95 -17.67 19.42 0.79
N PHE A 96 -17.30 18.19 1.14
CA PHE A 96 -17.80 16.99 0.46
C PHE A 96 -19.32 16.82 0.65
N TYR A 97 -19.84 17.04 1.85
CA TYR A 97 -21.29 17.01 2.08
C TYR A 97 -22.03 18.08 1.26
N ARG A 98 -21.52 19.32 1.26
CA ARG A 98 -22.03 20.42 0.46
C ARG A 98 -21.99 20.10 -1.03
N TYR A 99 -20.89 19.49 -1.50
CA TYR A 99 -20.75 19.02 -2.88
C TYR A 99 -21.80 17.98 -3.25
N LEU A 100 -22.09 17.01 -2.36
CA LEU A 100 -23.15 16.01 -2.58
C LEU A 100 -24.54 16.66 -2.67
N VAL A 101 -24.85 17.64 -1.82
CA VAL A 101 -26.14 18.34 -1.85
C VAL A 101 -26.26 19.21 -3.09
N TYR A 102 -25.24 20.02 -3.37
CA TYR A 102 -25.19 20.94 -4.50
C TYR A 102 -25.39 20.21 -5.84
N ASN A 103 -24.81 19.01 -5.96
CA ASN A 103 -24.88 18.18 -7.15
C ASN A 103 -25.99 17.10 -7.12
N ARG A 104 -26.98 17.22 -6.23
CA ARG A 104 -28.12 16.29 -6.11
C ARG A 104 -27.70 14.81 -6.01
N CYS A 105 -26.62 14.55 -5.29
CA CYS A 105 -26.08 13.21 -5.02
C CYS A 105 -26.49 12.68 -3.64
N ALA A 106 -26.93 13.54 -2.72
CA ALA A 106 -27.24 13.15 -1.33
C ALA A 106 -28.30 12.03 -1.24
N GLU A 107 -29.42 12.17 -1.96
CA GLU A 107 -30.48 11.16 -1.99
C GLU A 107 -30.03 9.84 -2.63
N LEU A 108 -29.23 9.92 -3.71
CA LEU A 108 -28.65 8.75 -4.35
C LEU A 108 -27.69 8.01 -3.42
N LYS A 109 -26.83 8.72 -2.70
CA LYS A 109 -25.90 8.15 -1.72
C LYS A 109 -26.66 7.45 -0.58
N ALA A 110 -27.76 8.04 -0.13
CA ALA A 110 -28.62 7.45 0.89
C ALA A 110 -29.25 6.13 0.40
N ARG A 111 -29.76 6.08 -0.84
CA ARG A 111 -30.28 4.84 -1.45
C ARG A 111 -29.20 3.77 -1.62
N HIS A 112 -28.03 4.16 -2.15
CA HIS A 112 -26.89 3.27 -2.28
C HIS A 112 -26.47 2.64 -0.94
N ARG A 113 -26.54 3.38 0.16
CA ARG A 113 -26.22 2.85 1.49
C ARG A 113 -27.25 1.82 1.98
N LEU A 114 -28.51 1.96 1.57
CA LEU A 114 -29.57 1.01 1.89
C LEU A 114 -29.50 -0.26 1.02
N GLU A 115 -29.08 -0.13 -0.25
CA GLU A 115 -28.91 -1.25 -1.17
C GLU A 115 -27.52 -1.91 -0.98
N LYS A 116 -27.45 -2.94 -0.13
CA LYS A 116 -26.19 -3.62 0.24
C LYS A 116 -25.76 -4.75 -0.71
N GLU A 117 -26.60 -5.11 -1.69
CA GLU A 117 -26.40 -6.30 -2.53
C GLU A 117 -25.97 -5.99 -3.96
N HIS A 118 -26.63 -5.04 -4.63
CA HIS A 118 -26.46 -4.83 -6.08
C HIS A 118 -25.84 -3.49 -6.44
N PHE A 119 -25.74 -2.56 -5.49
CA PHE A 119 -25.15 -1.23 -5.65
C PHE A 119 -25.56 -0.52 -6.97
N LYS A 120 -26.86 -0.54 -7.33
CA LYS A 120 -27.34 -0.09 -8.64
C LYS A 120 -27.09 1.38 -8.88
N GLU A 121 -27.03 2.19 -7.82
CA GLU A 121 -26.73 3.62 -7.91
C GLU A 121 -25.25 3.96 -8.13
N THR A 122 -24.31 3.00 -8.04
CA THR A 122 -22.86 3.30 -8.10
C THR A 122 -22.46 4.02 -9.38
N GLU A 123 -22.94 3.56 -10.54
CA GLU A 123 -22.58 4.15 -11.84
C GLU A 123 -23.10 5.59 -11.97
N GLU A 124 -24.36 5.81 -11.62
CA GLU A 124 -24.99 7.14 -11.67
C GLU A 124 -24.36 8.11 -10.64
N LEU A 125 -24.07 7.64 -9.42
CA LEU A 125 -23.35 8.42 -8.41
C LEU A 125 -21.96 8.81 -8.90
N THR A 126 -21.21 7.86 -9.46
CA THR A 126 -19.87 8.11 -10.00
C THR A 126 -19.92 9.15 -11.09
N LYS A 127 -20.89 9.05 -12.02
CA LYS A 127 -21.07 10.01 -13.11
C LYS A 127 -21.41 11.40 -12.59
N ARG A 128 -22.32 11.54 -11.62
CA ARG A 128 -22.66 12.84 -11.04
C ARG A 128 -21.50 13.44 -10.25
N LEU A 129 -20.74 12.64 -9.51
CA LEU A 129 -19.55 13.09 -8.79
C LEU A 129 -18.43 13.53 -9.75
N ARG A 130 -18.28 12.91 -10.92
CA ARG A 130 -17.30 13.33 -11.94
C ARG A 130 -17.72 14.62 -12.65
N GLY A 131 -19.02 14.85 -12.81
CA GLY A 131 -19.58 16.00 -13.53
C GLY A 131 -20.06 17.16 -12.65
N GLY A 132 -19.99 17.07 -11.33
CA GLY A 132 -20.59 18.05 -10.42
C GLY A 132 -19.70 19.26 -10.15
N SER A 133 -20.27 20.42 -9.87
CA SER A 133 -19.53 21.66 -9.61
C SER A 133 -19.31 21.92 -8.12
N LEU A 134 -18.25 22.68 -7.79
CA LEU A 134 -18.00 23.16 -6.43
C LEU A 134 -18.79 24.46 -6.15
N PRO A 135 -19.22 24.70 -4.90
CA PRO A 135 -19.81 25.99 -4.50
C PRO A 135 -18.84 27.17 -4.70
N GLU A 136 -19.37 28.35 -5.04
CA GLU A 136 -18.53 29.52 -5.41
C GLU A 136 -17.63 30.01 -4.28
N ASP A 137 -18.12 30.03 -3.03
CA ASP A 137 -17.32 30.40 -1.86
C ASP A 137 -16.11 29.47 -1.67
N ILE A 138 -16.28 28.18 -1.93
CA ILE A 138 -15.17 27.21 -1.90
C ILE A 138 -14.22 27.45 -3.07
N ARG A 139 -14.73 27.83 -4.25
CA ARG A 139 -13.90 28.16 -5.41
C ARG A 139 -13.00 29.38 -5.15
N GLU A 140 -13.51 30.39 -4.46
CA GLU A 140 -12.74 31.57 -4.04
C GLU A 140 -11.60 31.16 -3.09
N GLU A 141 -11.88 30.38 -2.04
CA GLU A 141 -10.84 29.89 -1.12
C GLU A 141 -9.77 29.02 -1.82
N LEU A 142 -10.19 28.18 -2.77
CA LEU A 142 -9.25 27.37 -3.58
C LEU A 142 -8.39 28.23 -4.52
N SER A 143 -8.94 29.33 -5.03
CA SER A 143 -8.20 30.31 -5.81
C SER A 143 -7.07 30.93 -4.99
N ASP A 144 -7.34 31.34 -3.76
CA ASP A 144 -6.33 31.92 -2.86
C ASP A 144 -5.24 30.89 -2.50
N MET A 145 -5.64 29.63 -2.31
CA MET A 145 -4.71 28.53 -2.11
C MET A 145 -3.80 28.31 -3.34
N LEU A 146 -4.34 28.39 -4.57
CA LEU A 146 -3.54 28.25 -5.80
C LEU A 146 -2.53 29.41 -5.96
N GLU A 147 -2.88 30.61 -5.51
CA GLU A 147 -1.94 31.74 -5.46
C GLU A 147 -0.79 31.47 -4.48
N HIS A 148 -1.09 30.90 -3.30
CA HIS A 148 -0.05 30.50 -2.33
C HIS A 148 0.94 29.49 -2.93
N TYR A 149 0.49 28.52 -3.73
CA TYR A 149 1.37 27.52 -4.35
C TYR A 149 2.13 28.03 -5.58
N GLY A 150 1.72 29.16 -6.14
CA GLY A 150 2.29 29.70 -7.38
C GLY A 150 2.22 28.66 -8.51
N ASN A 151 3.36 28.41 -9.16
CA ASN A 151 3.47 27.42 -10.25
C ASN A 151 4.08 26.09 -9.77
N THR A 152 4.01 25.78 -8.48
CA THR A 152 4.57 24.51 -7.99
C THR A 152 3.53 23.40 -8.14
N PRO A 153 3.90 22.21 -8.65
CA PRO A 153 2.98 21.09 -8.72
C PRO A 153 2.39 20.73 -7.34
N ILE A 154 1.12 20.35 -7.34
CA ILE A 154 0.39 19.94 -6.14
C ILE A 154 -0.21 18.55 -6.34
N ILE A 155 -0.55 17.89 -5.24
CA ILE A 155 -1.27 16.62 -5.23
C ILE A 155 -2.51 16.74 -4.35
N VAL A 156 -3.66 16.31 -4.87
CA VAL A 156 -4.92 16.19 -4.14
C VAL A 156 -5.06 14.75 -3.69
N ARG A 157 -4.99 14.52 -2.38
CA ARG A 157 -5.11 13.19 -1.77
C ARG A 157 -6.42 13.09 -1.00
N SER A 158 -7.02 11.92 -1.04
CA SER A 158 -8.11 11.58 -0.12
C SER A 158 -7.62 11.63 1.33
N SER A 159 -8.46 12.06 2.25
CA SER A 159 -8.22 12.05 3.68
C SER A 159 -9.55 11.76 4.37
N SER A 160 -10.11 10.57 4.14
CA SER A 160 -11.36 10.18 4.79
C SER A 160 -11.21 10.09 6.32
N ILE A 161 -12.32 10.20 7.06
CA ILE A 161 -12.30 10.02 8.53
C ILE A 161 -11.82 8.61 8.92
N MET A 162 -12.07 7.62 8.06
CA MET A 162 -11.69 6.22 8.30
C MET A 162 -10.28 5.89 7.80
N GLU A 163 -9.66 6.75 6.97
CA GLU A 163 -8.28 6.59 6.53
C GLU A 163 -7.29 6.82 7.67
N ASP A 164 -6.23 6.02 7.72
CA ASP A 164 -5.12 6.14 8.68
C ASP A 164 -5.53 6.23 10.17
N GLY A 165 -6.76 5.82 10.49
CA GLY A 165 -7.31 5.74 11.84
C GLY A 165 -6.91 4.45 12.55
N TYR A 166 -6.85 4.49 13.88
CA TYR A 166 -6.59 3.30 14.68
C TYR A 166 -7.69 2.24 14.44
N GLY A 167 -7.30 1.06 13.95
CA GLY A 167 -8.26 -0.04 13.75
C GLY A 167 -8.97 -0.06 12.39
N ASN A 168 -8.65 0.86 11.47
CA ASN A 168 -9.10 0.85 10.08
C ASN A 168 -7.92 1.16 9.15
N ALA A 169 -7.46 0.17 8.37
CA ALA A 169 -6.41 0.40 7.38
C ALA A 169 -7.07 0.66 6.02
N PHE A 170 -7.50 1.89 5.77
CA PHE A 170 -8.08 2.27 4.48
C PHE A 170 -6.95 2.69 3.51
N SER A 171 -6.06 1.75 3.17
CA SER A 171 -4.86 2.03 2.37
C SER A 171 -5.13 1.98 0.87
N GLY A 172 -4.84 3.07 0.14
CA GLY A 172 -4.68 3.05 -1.32
C GLY A 172 -5.95 2.80 -2.15
N LYS A 173 -7.14 2.78 -1.55
CA LYS A 173 -8.41 2.50 -2.24
C LYS A 173 -9.01 3.73 -2.92
N TYR A 174 -8.61 4.91 -2.47
CA TYR A 174 -9.02 6.19 -3.04
C TYR A 174 -7.91 6.82 -3.88
N GLU A 175 -8.32 7.58 -4.89
CA GLU A 175 -7.37 8.19 -5.84
C GLU A 175 -6.59 9.33 -5.16
N SER A 176 -5.32 9.48 -5.56
CA SER A 176 -4.51 10.68 -5.32
C SER A 176 -4.09 11.24 -6.67
N ILE A 177 -4.43 12.50 -6.93
CA ILE A 177 -4.30 13.11 -8.26
C ILE A 177 -3.25 14.21 -8.22
N PHE A 178 -2.24 14.09 -9.09
CA PHE A 178 -1.26 15.15 -9.32
C PHE A 178 -1.86 16.23 -10.23
N CYS A 179 -1.64 17.48 -9.87
CA CYS A 179 -1.89 18.66 -10.68
C CYS A 179 -0.55 19.33 -10.99
N MET A 180 -0.30 19.62 -12.25
CA MET A 180 0.91 20.31 -12.69
C MET A 180 0.97 21.74 -12.22
N ASN A 181 -0.21 22.35 -12.01
CA ASN A 181 -0.36 23.72 -11.53
C ASN A 181 0.42 24.71 -12.42
N GLN A 182 0.32 24.53 -13.74
CA GLN A 182 0.95 25.37 -14.76
C GLN A 182 -0.09 26.10 -15.60
N GLY A 183 0.27 27.27 -16.14
CA GLY A 183 -0.58 28.03 -17.06
C GLY A 183 -1.32 29.17 -16.37
N THR A 184 -2.44 29.58 -16.95
CA THR A 184 -3.25 30.69 -16.39
C THR A 184 -3.93 30.28 -15.09
N LYS A 185 -4.46 31.25 -14.33
CA LYS A 185 -5.20 30.96 -13.09
C LYS A 185 -6.41 30.06 -13.37
N GLU A 186 -7.08 30.26 -14.49
CA GLU A 186 -8.26 29.51 -14.93
C GLU A 186 -7.90 28.07 -15.30
N GLU A 187 -6.79 27.85 -16.01
CA GLU A 187 -6.30 26.50 -16.34
C GLU A 187 -5.94 25.71 -15.08
N ARG A 188 -5.21 26.35 -14.14
CA ARG A 188 -4.83 25.75 -12.85
C ARG A 188 -6.04 25.44 -11.99
N MET A 189 -7.03 26.33 -11.98
CA MET A 189 -8.30 26.11 -11.29
C MET A 189 -9.06 24.92 -11.89
N ALA A 190 -9.21 24.88 -13.22
CA ALA A 190 -9.90 23.77 -13.88
C ALA A 190 -9.22 22.41 -13.64
N GLU A 191 -7.89 22.37 -13.64
CA GLU A 191 -7.10 21.17 -13.30
C GLU A 191 -7.35 20.72 -11.85
N LEU A 192 -7.33 21.66 -10.90
CA LEU A 192 -7.60 21.37 -9.49
C LEU A 192 -9.04 20.87 -9.26
N GLU A 193 -10.02 21.51 -9.88
CA GLU A 193 -11.42 21.10 -9.77
C GLU A 193 -11.66 19.70 -10.35
N GLU A 194 -11.02 19.39 -11.48
CA GLU A 194 -11.01 18.02 -12.01
C GLU A 194 -10.42 17.05 -10.99
N ALA A 195 -9.24 17.34 -10.44
CA ALA A 195 -8.62 16.49 -9.44
C ALA A 195 -9.53 16.24 -8.22
N ILE A 196 -10.16 17.29 -7.68
CA ILE A 196 -11.13 17.18 -6.57
C ILE A 196 -12.31 16.27 -6.93
N ARG A 197 -12.91 16.48 -8.12
CA ARG A 197 -14.03 15.66 -8.62
C ARG A 197 -13.64 14.20 -8.75
N ARG A 198 -12.44 13.92 -9.26
CA ARG A 198 -11.90 12.56 -9.39
C ARG A 198 -11.72 11.88 -8.04
N VAL A 199 -11.15 12.58 -7.05
CA VAL A 199 -10.97 12.03 -5.70
C VAL A 199 -12.33 11.77 -5.03
N TYR A 200 -13.28 12.70 -5.14
CA TYR A 200 -14.64 12.49 -4.62
C TYR A 200 -15.36 11.32 -5.30
N ALA A 201 -15.26 11.19 -6.61
CA ALA A 201 -15.82 10.05 -7.34
C ALA A 201 -15.16 8.71 -6.95
N SER A 202 -13.89 8.71 -6.55
CA SER A 202 -13.19 7.49 -6.11
C SER A 202 -13.84 6.85 -4.87
N THR A 203 -14.69 7.58 -4.14
CA THR A 203 -15.50 7.02 -3.04
C THR A 203 -16.44 5.89 -3.49
N MET A 204 -16.80 5.87 -4.76
CA MET A 204 -17.69 4.89 -5.40
C MET A 204 -16.93 3.82 -6.19
N ASN A 205 -15.59 3.77 -6.11
CA ASN A 205 -14.82 2.71 -6.76
C ASN A 205 -15.19 1.34 -6.17
N GLU A 206 -15.29 0.32 -7.02
CA GLU A 206 -15.66 -1.05 -6.64
C GLU A 206 -14.78 -1.58 -5.50
N GLN A 207 -13.46 -1.38 -5.58
CA GLN A 207 -12.52 -1.79 -4.53
C GLN A 207 -12.79 -1.12 -3.17
N ALA A 208 -13.21 0.15 -3.18
CA ALA A 208 -13.52 0.90 -1.97
C ALA A 208 -14.89 0.50 -1.38
N ILE A 209 -15.87 0.15 -2.23
CA ILE A 209 -17.17 -0.39 -1.80
C ILE A 209 -16.96 -1.77 -1.17
N GLU A 210 -16.24 -2.67 -1.86
CA GLU A 210 -16.03 -4.04 -1.43
C GLU A 210 -15.26 -4.13 -0.11
N TYR A 211 -14.23 -3.29 0.06
CA TYR A 211 -13.53 -3.21 1.33
C TYR A 211 -14.45 -2.79 2.49
N ARG A 212 -15.34 -1.81 2.27
CA ARG A 212 -16.30 -1.39 3.31
C ARG A 212 -17.31 -2.49 3.60
N ARG A 213 -17.76 -3.24 2.59
CA ARG A 213 -18.63 -4.41 2.77
C ARG A 213 -18.00 -5.43 3.72
N LYS A 214 -16.76 -5.84 3.45
CA LYS A 214 -16.02 -6.83 4.26
C LYS A 214 -15.74 -6.41 5.69
N ARG A 215 -15.49 -5.11 5.90
CA ARG A 215 -15.24 -4.58 7.24
C ARG A 215 -16.54 -4.24 7.99
N HIS A 216 -17.70 -4.54 7.42
CA HIS A 216 -19.01 -4.14 7.94
C HIS A 216 -19.14 -2.62 8.15
N LEU A 217 -18.49 -1.84 7.28
CA LEU A 217 -18.45 -0.38 7.31
C LEU A 217 -19.44 0.28 6.33
N LEU A 218 -20.27 -0.49 5.61
CA LEU A 218 -21.29 0.08 4.72
C LEU A 218 -22.31 0.95 5.46
N ASP A 219 -22.56 0.64 6.74
CA ASP A 219 -23.44 1.43 7.60
C ASP A 219 -22.75 2.66 8.19
N VAL A 220 -21.47 2.91 7.92
CA VAL A 220 -20.78 4.13 8.33
C VAL A 220 -20.91 5.16 7.21
N ASP A 221 -21.34 6.39 7.54
CA ASP A 221 -21.38 7.46 6.56
C ASP A 221 -19.96 7.88 6.17
N GLU A 222 -19.56 7.54 4.95
CA GLU A 222 -18.25 7.93 4.41
C GLU A 222 -18.18 9.45 4.26
N GLN A 223 -17.27 10.06 5.02
CA GLN A 223 -16.99 11.49 4.94
C GLN A 223 -15.56 11.68 4.43
N MET A 224 -15.46 12.30 3.26
CA MET A 224 -14.20 12.53 2.57
C MET A 224 -13.73 13.97 2.83
N ALA A 225 -12.62 14.13 3.53
CA ALA A 225 -11.82 15.36 3.47
C ALA A 225 -10.71 15.19 2.44
N LEU A 226 -10.09 16.29 2.02
CA LEU A 226 -8.97 16.26 1.06
C LEU A 226 -7.72 16.89 1.68
N LEU A 227 -6.60 16.22 1.45
CA LEU A 227 -5.27 16.71 1.78
C LEU A 227 -4.61 17.20 0.49
N ILE A 228 -4.43 18.51 0.34
CA ILE A 228 -3.72 19.12 -0.78
C ILE A 228 -2.30 19.41 -0.33
N GLN A 229 -1.31 18.88 -1.05
CA GLN A 229 0.10 19.04 -0.70
C GLN A 229 0.88 19.56 -1.89
N GLN A 230 1.87 20.41 -1.63
CA GLN A 230 2.95 20.63 -2.58
C GLN A 230 3.67 19.31 -2.86
N VAL A 231 3.90 18.99 -4.13
CA VAL A 231 4.70 17.82 -4.51
C VAL A 231 6.15 18.10 -4.12
N ALA A 232 6.75 17.22 -3.33
CA ALA A 232 8.17 17.34 -2.98
C ALA A 232 9.03 17.06 -4.22
N GLY A 233 9.95 17.97 -4.54
CA GLY A 233 10.89 17.78 -5.64
C GLY A 233 11.49 19.06 -6.19
N GLN A 234 12.17 18.90 -7.31
CA GLN A 234 12.78 19.99 -8.07
C GLN A 234 12.60 19.76 -9.58
N GLN A 235 12.79 20.82 -10.34
CA GLN A 235 12.69 20.78 -11.80
C GLN A 235 14.02 20.32 -12.43
N TYR A 236 13.92 19.39 -13.37
CA TYR A 236 14.99 18.85 -14.21
C TYR A 236 14.60 19.03 -15.68
N GLY A 237 14.98 20.15 -16.29
CA GLY A 237 14.49 20.51 -17.63
C GLY A 237 12.96 20.63 -17.65
N GLY A 238 12.29 19.80 -18.45
CA GLY A 238 10.81 19.73 -18.52
C GLY A 238 10.16 18.79 -17.51
N LEU A 239 10.93 18.16 -16.61
CA LEU A 239 10.46 17.16 -15.66
C LEU A 239 10.49 17.70 -14.22
N TYR A 240 9.63 17.21 -13.35
CA TYR A 240 9.61 17.55 -11.92
C TYR A 240 9.49 16.27 -11.07
N MET A 241 10.43 16.08 -10.14
CA MET A 241 10.48 14.91 -9.24
C MET A 241 11.41 15.18 -8.04
N PRO A 242 11.27 14.43 -6.94
CA PRO A 242 12.31 14.36 -5.91
C PRO A 242 13.50 13.52 -6.38
N VAL A 243 14.64 13.62 -5.69
CA VAL A 243 15.82 12.79 -6.03
C VAL A 243 15.53 11.33 -5.72
N ALA A 244 14.88 11.06 -4.58
CA ALA A 244 14.39 9.75 -4.21
C ALA A 244 13.07 9.88 -3.45
N ALA A 245 12.31 8.80 -3.39
CA ALA A 245 11.13 8.68 -2.54
C ALA A 245 11.05 7.25 -2.01
N GLY A 246 10.22 7.04 -1.00
CA GLY A 246 10.10 5.72 -0.41
C GLY A 246 8.95 5.55 0.57
N MET A 247 8.83 4.31 1.00
CA MET A 247 7.97 3.86 2.08
C MET A 247 8.85 3.23 3.16
N GLY A 248 8.61 3.55 4.41
CA GLY A 248 9.24 2.88 5.55
C GLY A 248 8.21 2.23 6.45
N CYS A 249 8.56 1.07 7.00
CA CYS A 249 7.76 0.34 7.97
C CYS A 249 8.61 0.18 9.24
N SER A 250 8.08 0.60 10.39
CA SER A 250 8.77 0.45 11.68
C SER A 250 8.89 -1.00 12.17
N TYR A 251 7.95 -1.85 11.74
CA TYR A 251 8.07 -3.29 11.79
C TYR A 251 8.31 -3.79 10.38
N ASN A 252 9.35 -4.57 10.18
CA ASN A 252 9.65 -5.22 8.92
C ASN A 252 8.88 -6.54 8.87
N PRO A 253 7.78 -6.63 8.08
CA PRO A 253 7.02 -7.87 7.97
C PRO A 253 7.76 -8.93 7.15
N TYR A 254 8.98 -8.64 6.66
CA TYR A 254 9.75 -9.47 5.76
C TYR A 254 11.03 -9.99 6.43
N LYS A 255 11.23 -11.30 6.47
CA LYS A 255 12.44 -11.96 6.94
C LYS A 255 13.16 -12.63 5.76
N TRP A 256 13.53 -11.81 4.76
CA TRP A 256 14.22 -12.29 3.55
C TRP A 256 15.67 -12.73 3.80
N MET A 257 16.26 -12.33 4.94
CA MET A 257 17.56 -12.76 5.45
C MET A 257 17.38 -13.39 6.83
N GLU A 258 18.08 -14.50 7.09
CA GLU A 258 17.93 -15.32 8.30
C GLU A 258 18.20 -14.55 9.61
N HIS A 259 19.07 -13.55 9.56
CA HIS A 259 19.46 -12.71 10.70
C HIS A 259 18.85 -11.30 10.70
N LEU A 260 17.85 -11.05 9.86
CA LEU A 260 17.15 -9.77 9.85
C LEU A 260 16.27 -9.67 11.10
N ASN A 261 16.35 -8.55 11.83
CA ASN A 261 15.45 -8.27 12.93
C ASN A 261 14.17 -7.59 12.41
N PRO A 262 12.99 -8.24 12.45
CA PRO A 262 11.72 -7.62 12.06
C PRO A 262 11.45 -6.32 12.81
N GLU A 263 11.78 -6.27 14.10
CA GLU A 263 11.56 -5.07 14.90
C GLU A 263 12.45 -3.90 14.47
N ALA A 264 13.53 -4.10 13.71
CA ALA A 264 14.36 -2.96 13.32
C ALA A 264 13.69 -2.05 12.27
N GLY A 265 12.66 -2.56 11.59
CA GLY A 265 11.98 -1.87 10.50
C GLY A 265 12.72 -1.98 9.17
N MET A 266 12.15 -1.36 8.14
CA MET A 266 12.68 -1.40 6.79
C MET A 266 12.32 -0.15 5.99
N LEU A 267 13.03 0.04 4.88
CA LEU A 267 12.69 1.02 3.85
C LEU A 267 12.57 0.33 2.48
N ARG A 268 11.69 0.87 1.66
CA ARG A 268 11.57 0.61 0.24
C ARG A 268 11.78 1.93 -0.49
N MET A 269 12.83 2.04 -1.29
CA MET A 269 13.24 3.29 -1.93
C MET A 269 13.27 3.18 -3.45
N VAL A 270 12.93 4.29 -4.10
CA VAL A 270 12.97 4.47 -5.56
C VAL A 270 13.58 5.83 -5.88
N MET A 271 14.14 5.95 -7.08
CA MET A 271 14.45 7.24 -7.69
C MET A 271 13.15 7.86 -8.25
N GLY A 272 13.00 9.18 -8.13
CA GLY A 272 11.83 9.91 -8.60
C GLY A 272 10.63 9.80 -7.66
N LEU A 273 9.41 9.93 -8.20
CA LEU A 273 8.18 9.92 -7.40
C LEU A 273 7.94 8.57 -6.70
N GLY A 274 7.34 8.64 -5.50
CA GLY A 274 7.10 7.48 -4.62
C GLY A 274 6.03 6.50 -5.09
N THR A 275 5.32 6.77 -6.19
CA THR A 275 4.30 5.88 -6.77
C THR A 275 4.85 4.47 -7.01
N ARG A 276 6.11 4.37 -7.48
CA ARG A 276 6.82 3.09 -7.69
C ARG A 276 7.37 2.44 -6.41
N ALA A 277 7.45 3.20 -5.31
CA ALA A 277 7.76 2.64 -4.00
C ALA A 277 6.58 1.91 -3.39
N VAL A 278 5.37 2.05 -3.96
CA VAL A 278 4.17 1.35 -3.50
C VAL A 278 3.73 0.33 -4.55
N GLU A 279 3.63 0.73 -5.82
CA GLU A 279 3.28 -0.16 -6.94
C GLU A 279 4.48 -0.98 -7.42
N ARG A 280 4.25 -2.22 -7.91
CA ARG A 280 5.32 -3.04 -8.53
C ARG A 280 5.03 -3.21 -10.02
N THR A 281 5.88 -2.63 -10.87
CA THR A 281 5.84 -2.87 -12.32
C THR A 281 6.78 -4.03 -12.68
N PRO A 282 6.35 -4.99 -13.52
CA PRO A 282 7.24 -6.05 -14.00
C PRO A 282 8.51 -5.47 -14.65
N GLY A 283 9.67 -6.05 -14.31
CA GLY A 283 10.97 -5.63 -14.84
C GLY A 283 11.56 -4.37 -14.18
N ASP A 284 10.95 -3.86 -13.12
CA ASP A 284 11.41 -2.67 -12.38
C ASP A 284 11.36 -2.91 -10.87
N TYR A 285 12.46 -2.68 -10.17
CA TYR A 285 12.64 -3.14 -8.81
C TYR A 285 13.07 -2.02 -7.87
N PRO A 286 12.26 -1.71 -6.83
CA PRO A 286 12.61 -0.77 -5.78
C PRO A 286 13.71 -1.37 -4.89
N ARG A 287 14.49 -0.50 -4.25
CA ARG A 287 15.52 -0.91 -3.30
C ARG A 287 14.90 -1.25 -1.94
N LEU A 288 15.03 -2.49 -1.50
CA LEU A 288 14.67 -2.90 -0.13
C LEU A 288 15.88 -2.76 0.80
N ILE A 289 15.64 -2.21 1.98
CA ILE A 289 16.66 -1.90 2.99
C ILE A 289 16.14 -2.36 4.35
N GLY A 290 16.79 -3.34 4.98
CA GLY A 290 16.53 -3.65 6.38
C GLY A 290 17.24 -2.63 7.26
N LEU A 291 16.52 -1.97 8.16
CA LEU A 291 17.11 -0.86 8.92
C LEU A 291 18.16 -1.33 9.92
N ASP A 292 18.16 -2.59 10.36
CA ASP A 292 19.23 -3.21 11.18
C ASP A 292 20.52 -3.43 10.39
N ARG A 293 20.40 -3.82 9.13
CA ARG A 293 21.51 -4.16 8.23
C ARG A 293 21.37 -3.44 6.89
N ALA A 294 21.38 -2.12 6.90
CA ALA A 294 21.09 -1.32 5.71
C ALA A 294 22.03 -1.60 4.53
N GLN A 295 23.33 -1.80 4.81
CA GLN A 295 24.34 -2.13 3.81
C GLN A 295 24.31 -3.60 3.34
N ALA A 296 23.57 -4.48 4.03
CA ALA A 296 23.41 -5.85 3.57
C ALA A 296 22.57 -5.87 2.29
N ASN A 297 23.21 -6.26 1.19
CA ASN A 297 22.53 -6.42 -0.08
C ASN A 297 21.84 -7.79 -0.14
N LEU A 298 20.58 -7.80 -0.58
CA LEU A 298 19.87 -9.02 -0.96
C LEU A 298 20.59 -9.82 -2.06
N ARG A 299 21.43 -9.14 -2.85
CA ARG A 299 22.15 -9.70 -4.00
C ARG A 299 23.62 -9.38 -3.89
N THR A 300 24.44 -10.40 -4.07
CA THR A 300 25.87 -10.33 -3.78
C THR A 300 26.69 -9.87 -4.97
N THR A 301 26.18 -10.03 -6.21
CA THR A 301 26.91 -9.65 -7.43
C THR A 301 26.41 -8.32 -8.04
N LEU A 302 27.30 -7.60 -8.73
CA LEU A 302 26.94 -6.36 -9.45
C LEU A 302 25.94 -6.63 -10.58
N ALA A 303 26.16 -7.70 -11.35
CA ALA A 303 25.24 -8.11 -12.40
C ALA A 303 23.81 -8.36 -11.89
N GLU A 304 23.64 -8.98 -10.73
CA GLU A 304 22.34 -9.17 -10.10
C GLU A 304 21.76 -7.86 -9.53
N ARG A 305 22.60 -6.96 -9.00
CA ARG A 305 22.14 -5.64 -8.56
C ARG A 305 21.58 -4.83 -9.75
N HIS A 306 22.27 -4.81 -10.88
CA HIS A 306 21.81 -4.15 -12.10
C HIS A 306 20.60 -4.87 -12.74
N LYS A 307 20.62 -6.21 -12.82
CA LYS A 307 19.54 -6.98 -13.44
C LYS A 307 18.18 -6.68 -12.79
N PHE A 308 18.16 -6.53 -11.47
CA PHE A 308 16.94 -6.16 -10.78
C PHE A 308 17.08 -4.90 -9.92
N SER A 309 17.50 -3.84 -10.59
CA SER A 309 17.38 -2.46 -10.15
C SER A 309 16.13 -1.80 -10.72
N GLN A 310 15.94 -0.53 -10.38
CA GLN A 310 15.02 0.34 -11.08
C GLN A 310 15.63 0.76 -12.44
N ARG A 311 14.79 0.74 -13.47
CA ARG A 311 15.03 1.08 -14.88
C ARG A 311 14.09 2.17 -15.38
N LYS A 312 12.94 2.32 -14.73
CA LYS A 312 11.91 3.31 -15.07
C LYS A 312 11.68 4.25 -13.88
N VAL A 313 11.43 5.51 -14.16
CA VAL A 313 11.28 6.56 -13.15
C VAL A 313 9.96 7.27 -13.41
N ASP A 314 9.14 7.40 -12.36
CA ASP A 314 7.90 8.17 -12.43
C ASP A 314 8.22 9.63 -12.12
N VAL A 315 7.76 10.51 -13.01
CA VAL A 315 8.03 11.95 -13.00
C VAL A 315 6.78 12.72 -13.40
N LEU A 316 6.69 13.97 -12.96
CA LEU A 316 5.73 14.91 -13.53
C LEU A 316 6.37 15.53 -14.78
N ASP A 317 5.71 15.41 -15.93
CA ASP A 317 6.20 15.97 -17.19
C ASP A 317 5.37 17.19 -17.56
N PHE A 318 5.99 18.37 -17.57
CA PHE A 318 5.32 19.62 -17.90
C PHE A 318 4.92 19.70 -19.38
N GLY A 319 5.59 18.97 -20.27
CA GLY A 319 5.28 18.92 -21.69
C GLY A 319 3.98 18.15 -21.97
N THR A 320 3.79 17.00 -21.32
CA THR A 320 2.57 16.18 -21.45
C THR A 320 1.50 16.52 -20.42
N LYS A 321 1.77 17.47 -19.51
CA LYS A 321 0.92 17.88 -18.38
C LYS A 321 0.36 16.70 -17.57
N SER A 322 1.15 15.64 -17.38
CA SER A 322 0.70 14.41 -16.70
C SER A 322 1.82 13.67 -15.97
N LEU A 323 1.45 12.86 -14.98
CA LEU A 323 2.32 11.84 -14.40
C LEU A 323 2.75 10.88 -15.51
N CYS A 324 4.05 10.75 -15.73
CA CYS A 324 4.62 9.92 -16.79
C CYS A 324 5.72 9.03 -16.25
N THR A 325 5.88 7.86 -16.88
CA THR A 325 7.04 6.99 -16.64
C THR A 325 8.06 7.20 -17.76
N LYS A 326 9.29 7.56 -17.40
CA LYS A 326 10.43 7.67 -18.34
C LYS A 326 11.46 6.59 -18.06
N SER A 327 12.23 6.21 -19.08
CA SER A 327 13.40 5.35 -18.87
C SER A 327 14.50 6.12 -18.13
N LEU A 328 15.26 5.42 -17.29
CA LEU A 328 16.37 5.99 -16.53
C LEU A 328 17.34 6.74 -17.45
N GLU A 329 17.67 6.15 -18.60
CA GLU A 329 18.56 6.73 -19.62
C GLU A 329 18.19 8.16 -20.04
N LYS A 330 16.88 8.47 -20.14
CA LYS A 330 16.40 9.82 -20.53
C LYS A 330 16.56 10.86 -19.43
N ILE A 331 16.81 10.43 -18.19
CA ILE A 331 16.90 11.29 -17.02
C ILE A 331 18.35 11.47 -16.58
N LEU A 332 19.23 10.50 -16.87
CA LEU A 332 20.63 10.51 -16.46
C LEU A 332 21.30 11.85 -16.75
N ASP A 333 21.14 12.42 -17.94
CA ASP A 333 21.85 13.65 -18.32
C ASP A 333 21.30 14.92 -17.65
N LEU A 334 20.08 14.86 -17.11
CA LEU A 334 19.45 15.98 -16.41
C LEU A 334 19.91 16.07 -14.95
N LEU A 335 20.42 14.98 -14.37
CA LEU A 335 20.82 14.94 -12.96
C LEU A 335 22.21 15.55 -12.73
N PRO A 336 22.37 16.41 -11.72
CA PRO A 336 23.68 16.81 -11.24
C PRO A 336 24.50 15.64 -10.68
N LYS A 337 25.83 15.77 -10.70
CA LYS A 337 26.76 14.69 -10.30
C LYS A 337 26.54 14.20 -8.86
N TRP A 338 26.26 15.08 -7.91
CA TRP A 338 26.05 14.67 -6.51
C TRP A 338 24.76 13.86 -6.34
N GLN A 339 23.68 14.24 -7.04
CA GLN A 339 22.42 13.48 -7.01
C GLN A 339 22.57 12.12 -7.69
N LYS A 340 23.34 12.01 -8.78
CA LYS A 340 23.70 10.72 -9.38
C LYS A 340 24.34 9.79 -8.35
N LYS A 341 25.31 10.29 -7.56
CA LYS A 341 25.97 9.49 -6.52
C LYS A 341 25.00 9.02 -5.42
N MET A 342 23.93 9.78 -5.14
CA MET A 342 22.94 9.40 -4.13
C MET A 342 22.07 8.22 -4.58
N VAL A 343 21.67 8.17 -5.86
CA VAL A 343 20.63 7.23 -6.33
C VAL A 343 21.07 6.21 -7.36
N LEU A 344 22.24 6.39 -7.98
CA LEU A 344 22.74 5.54 -9.07
C LEU A 344 24.05 4.85 -8.70
N SER A 345 24.16 3.59 -9.13
CA SER A 345 25.41 2.83 -9.13
C SER A 345 25.89 2.58 -10.56
N ARG A 346 27.19 2.33 -10.73
CA ARG A 346 27.79 1.94 -12.01
C ARG A 346 27.89 0.43 -12.11
N ASP A 347 27.61 -0.11 -13.29
CA ASP A 347 27.92 -1.50 -13.62
C ASP A 347 29.26 -1.57 -14.33
N THR A 348 30.35 -1.64 -13.56
CA THR A 348 31.71 -1.70 -14.08
C THR A 348 31.96 -2.96 -14.90
N ASP A 349 31.34 -4.09 -14.55
CA ASP A 349 31.52 -5.35 -15.27
C ASP A 349 30.94 -5.22 -16.69
N ALA A 350 29.75 -4.62 -16.82
CA ALA A 350 29.15 -4.35 -18.13
C ALA A 350 29.92 -3.28 -18.93
N GLU A 351 30.50 -2.28 -18.25
CA GLU A 351 31.37 -1.28 -18.87
C GLU A 351 32.63 -1.92 -19.46
N ASP A 352 33.29 -2.82 -18.72
CA ASP A 352 34.49 -3.53 -19.15
C ASP A 352 34.20 -4.44 -20.36
N MET A 353 33.08 -5.18 -20.33
CA MET A 353 32.64 -6.01 -21.47
C MET A 353 32.34 -5.19 -22.74
N LEU A 354 31.85 -3.95 -22.60
CA LEU A 354 31.66 -3.05 -23.75
C LEU A 354 32.99 -2.46 -24.23
N ALA A 355 33.91 -2.15 -23.31
CA ALA A 355 35.23 -1.65 -23.64
C ALA A 355 36.05 -2.68 -24.45
N GLU A 356 35.92 -3.97 -24.15
CA GLU A 356 36.49 -5.07 -24.96
C GLU A 356 35.98 -5.05 -26.42
N ARG A 357 34.79 -4.49 -26.66
CA ARG A 357 34.20 -4.31 -28.01
C ARG A 357 34.45 -2.90 -28.57
N HIS A 358 35.36 -2.13 -27.98
CA HIS A 358 35.65 -0.74 -28.30
C HIS A 358 34.45 0.23 -28.16
N ILE A 359 33.48 -0.11 -27.31
CA ILE A 359 32.34 0.73 -26.97
C ILE A 359 32.56 1.29 -25.57
N TYR A 360 32.99 2.55 -25.47
CA TYR A 360 33.22 3.21 -24.19
C TYR A 360 31.97 3.96 -23.73
N ARG A 361 31.19 3.35 -22.85
CA ARG A 361 29.96 3.94 -22.31
C ARG A 361 29.83 3.61 -20.82
N THR A 362 29.54 4.62 -20.00
CA THR A 362 29.20 4.41 -18.59
C THR A 362 27.79 3.85 -18.47
N ILE A 363 27.63 2.77 -17.68
CA ILE A 363 26.34 2.09 -17.47
C ILE A 363 25.88 2.36 -16.05
N TYR A 364 24.75 3.06 -15.93
CA TYR A 364 24.12 3.36 -14.66
C TYR A 364 22.87 2.51 -14.43
N PHE A 365 22.65 2.17 -13.17
CA PHE A 365 21.39 1.59 -12.71
C PHE A 365 20.96 2.24 -11.39
N ALA A 366 19.64 2.38 -11.20
CA ALA A 366 19.08 3.05 -10.03
C ALA A 366 18.84 2.04 -8.89
N ASP A 367 19.62 2.15 -7.82
CA ASP A 367 19.54 1.27 -6.65
C ASP A 367 19.62 2.00 -5.31
N CYS A 368 19.65 3.34 -5.31
CA CYS A 368 19.69 4.16 -4.09
C CYS A 368 20.90 3.87 -3.18
N GLN A 369 21.98 3.30 -3.70
CA GLN A 369 23.12 2.86 -2.88
C GLN A 369 23.78 4.01 -2.11
N GLY A 370 23.90 5.21 -2.71
CA GLY A 370 24.48 6.35 -2.01
C GLY A 370 23.67 6.82 -0.79
N LEU A 371 22.34 6.67 -0.82
CA LEU A 371 21.47 6.91 0.34
C LEU A 371 21.62 5.80 1.40
N VAL A 372 21.82 4.55 0.97
CA VAL A 372 22.10 3.42 1.86
C VAL A 372 23.44 3.58 2.59
N ASP A 373 24.46 4.07 1.90
CA ASP A 373 25.79 4.28 2.47
C ASP A 373 25.88 5.54 3.33
N ASN A 374 24.89 6.42 3.27
CA ASN A 374 24.75 7.53 4.19
C ASN A 374 24.27 7.05 5.56
N LEU A 375 25.22 6.83 6.47
CA LEU A 375 24.94 6.36 7.84
C LEU A 375 24.07 7.31 8.65
N GLU A 376 24.13 8.62 8.40
CA GLU A 376 23.29 9.61 9.07
C GLU A 376 21.83 9.46 8.65
N PHE A 377 21.58 9.33 7.35
CA PHE A 377 20.25 9.08 6.79
C PHE A 377 19.65 7.77 7.36
N ILE A 378 20.40 6.67 7.34
CA ILE A 378 19.91 5.38 7.85
C ILE A 378 19.63 5.45 9.36
N ARG A 379 20.50 6.10 10.15
CA ARG A 379 20.26 6.28 11.60
C ARG A 379 19.03 7.14 11.86
N MET A 380 18.88 8.25 11.13
CA MET A 380 17.71 9.11 11.25
C MET A 380 16.43 8.34 10.94
N MET A 381 16.37 7.61 9.83
CA MET A 381 15.19 6.82 9.47
C MET A 381 14.88 5.73 10.50
N ARG A 382 15.89 5.04 11.02
CA ARG A 382 15.70 4.05 12.10
C ARG A 382 15.14 4.67 13.37
N SER A 383 15.73 5.78 13.83
CA SER A 383 15.27 6.50 15.01
C SER A 383 13.85 7.05 14.82
N LEU A 384 13.55 7.60 13.64
CA LEU A 384 12.23 8.12 13.28
C LEU A 384 11.17 7.02 13.34
N MET A 385 11.43 5.87 12.73
CA MET A 385 10.49 4.74 12.73
C MET A 385 10.22 4.23 14.15
N LYS A 386 11.26 4.10 14.97
CA LYS A 386 11.14 3.63 16.36
C LYS A 386 10.45 4.62 17.27
N MET A 387 10.75 5.91 17.10
CA MET A 387 10.10 6.99 17.85
C MET A 387 8.60 7.02 17.52
N LEU A 388 8.24 6.99 16.24
CA LEU A 388 6.84 6.97 15.84
C LEU A 388 6.12 5.71 16.33
N GLU A 389 6.71 4.52 16.17
CA GLU A 389 6.12 3.27 16.69
C GLU A 389 5.83 3.34 18.20
N LYS A 390 6.77 3.92 18.97
CA LYS A 390 6.61 4.09 20.41
C LYS A 390 5.48 5.06 20.75
N GLU A 391 5.42 6.22 20.12
CA GLU A 391 4.41 7.25 20.44
C GLU A 391 3.02 6.90 19.91
N TYR A 392 2.92 6.17 18.79
CA TYR A 392 1.67 5.61 18.29
C TYR A 392 1.28 4.30 19.00
N GLU A 393 2.14 3.76 19.87
CA GLU A 393 1.96 2.49 20.58
C GLU A 393 1.66 1.28 19.66
N ARG A 394 2.00 1.42 18.37
CA ARG A 394 1.76 0.45 17.30
C ARG A 394 2.80 0.64 16.20
N PRO A 395 3.16 -0.42 15.46
CA PRO A 395 3.96 -0.27 14.26
C PRO A 395 3.32 0.74 13.30
N VAL A 396 4.12 1.66 12.78
CA VAL A 396 3.73 2.64 11.77
C VAL A 396 4.33 2.31 10.40
N ASP A 397 3.61 2.76 9.37
CA ASP A 397 4.09 2.92 8.00
C ASP A 397 4.16 4.40 7.66
N VAL A 398 5.20 4.79 6.90
CA VAL A 398 5.49 6.18 6.57
C VAL A 398 5.86 6.29 5.10
N GLU A 399 5.21 7.19 4.38
CA GLU A 399 5.64 7.59 3.03
C GLU A 399 6.47 8.87 3.12
N PHE A 400 7.54 8.94 2.33
CA PHE A 400 8.45 10.09 2.33
C PHE A 400 9.06 10.36 0.96
N ALA A 401 9.52 11.59 0.78
CA ALA A 401 10.35 12.03 -0.32
C ALA A 401 11.67 12.60 0.20
N VAL A 402 12.72 12.50 -0.61
CA VAL A 402 14.03 13.07 -0.34
C VAL A 402 14.36 14.07 -1.44
N THR A 403 14.72 15.28 -1.03
CA THR A 403 15.24 16.34 -1.90
C THR A 403 16.73 16.55 -1.59
N SER A 404 17.50 17.00 -2.59
CA SER A 404 18.91 17.35 -2.41
C SER A 404 19.24 18.57 -3.27
N PRO A 405 18.85 19.78 -2.80
CA PRO A 405 19.01 21.00 -3.59
C PRO A 405 20.49 21.33 -3.85
N GLU A 406 21.38 20.95 -2.92
CA GLU A 406 22.81 21.27 -2.96
C GLU A 406 23.65 20.03 -2.60
N GLU A 407 24.92 20.00 -3.02
CA GLU A 407 25.84 18.90 -2.69
C GLU A 407 26.06 18.80 -1.18
N GLY A 408 25.90 17.60 -0.62
CA GLY A 408 26.01 17.34 0.82
C GLY A 408 24.75 17.69 1.63
N VAL A 409 23.76 18.38 1.05
CA VAL A 409 22.50 18.71 1.71
C VAL A 409 21.40 17.80 1.19
N TRP A 410 20.72 17.13 2.12
CA TRP A 410 19.52 16.34 1.84
C TRP A 410 18.44 16.68 2.85
N ARG A 411 17.18 16.69 2.40
CA ARG A 411 16.02 16.89 3.25
C ARG A 411 14.98 15.81 3.03
N LEU A 412 14.39 15.35 4.12
CA LEU A 412 13.30 14.40 4.20
C LEU A 412 11.98 15.16 4.31
N ASN A 413 11.03 14.81 3.47
CA ASN A 413 9.66 15.30 3.56
C ASN A 413 8.71 14.14 3.76
N LEU A 414 7.98 14.17 4.87
CA LEU A 414 6.95 13.17 5.17
C LEU A 414 5.70 13.46 4.35
N LEU A 415 5.17 12.43 3.71
CA LEU A 415 3.98 12.53 2.87
C LEU A 415 2.77 11.93 3.58
N GLN A 416 2.98 10.84 4.34
CA GLN A 416 1.94 10.13 5.07
C GLN A 416 2.56 9.38 6.26
N CYS A 417 1.82 9.22 7.35
CA CYS A 417 2.17 8.36 8.48
C CYS A 417 0.90 7.69 9.01
N ARG A 418 0.91 6.35 9.06
CA ARG A 418 -0.25 5.55 9.46
C ARG A 418 0.11 4.50 10.52
N PRO A 419 -0.67 4.34 11.58
CA PRO A 419 -0.52 3.21 12.51
C PRO A 419 -1.12 1.93 11.90
N LEU A 420 -0.38 0.84 11.98
CA LEU A 420 -0.82 -0.50 11.55
C LEU A 420 -1.69 -1.16 12.63
N GLN A 421 -2.61 -2.04 12.22
CA GLN A 421 -3.47 -2.78 13.15
C GLN A 421 -2.73 -3.92 13.84
N THR A 422 -2.40 -3.83 15.12
CA THR A 422 -1.77 -4.95 15.83
C THR A 422 -2.83 -5.94 16.31
N ALA A 423 -2.77 -7.19 15.85
CA ALA A 423 -3.52 -8.29 16.44
C ALA A 423 -2.56 -9.14 17.32
N LYS A 424 -3.03 -9.62 18.48
CA LYS A 424 -2.18 -10.34 19.45
C LYS A 424 -1.65 -11.65 18.86
N SER A 425 -0.38 -11.98 19.12
CA SER A 425 0.20 -13.30 18.82
C SER A 425 -0.34 -14.35 19.79
N GLU A 426 -0.72 -15.50 19.26
CA GLU A 426 -1.09 -16.68 20.03
C GLU A 426 0.17 -17.47 20.44
N GLN A 427 0.11 -18.17 21.57
CA GLN A 427 1.12 -19.18 21.89
C GLN A 427 0.81 -20.44 21.10
N ILE A 428 1.71 -20.82 20.21
CA ILE A 428 1.50 -21.90 19.26
C ILE A 428 2.63 -22.88 19.37
N HIS A 429 2.28 -24.16 19.28
CA HIS A 429 3.22 -25.25 19.21
C HIS A 429 2.86 -26.15 18.04
N ILE A 430 3.81 -26.32 17.11
CA ILE A 430 3.63 -27.24 15.99
C ILE A 430 4.10 -28.62 16.45
N PRO A 431 3.21 -29.62 16.53
CA PRO A 431 3.54 -30.93 17.05
C PRO A 431 4.55 -31.66 16.17
N ASP A 432 5.48 -32.39 16.82
CA ASP A 432 6.44 -33.26 16.16
C ASP A 432 5.82 -34.61 15.76
N GLY A 433 6.43 -35.30 14.78
CA GLY A 433 6.05 -36.67 14.40
C GLY A 433 4.76 -36.81 13.56
N VAL A 434 4.07 -35.71 13.26
CA VAL A 434 2.84 -35.71 12.45
C VAL A 434 3.06 -35.29 10.99
N ASP A 435 4.28 -35.44 10.49
CA ASP A 435 4.66 -35.04 9.13
C ASP A 435 3.73 -35.61 8.06
N HIS A 436 3.20 -36.82 8.25
CA HIS A 436 2.26 -37.48 7.33
C HIS A 436 0.93 -36.72 7.14
N GLN A 437 0.61 -35.76 8.01
CA GLN A 437 -0.61 -34.94 7.97
C GLN A 437 -0.36 -33.57 7.32
N PHE A 438 0.89 -33.19 7.05
CA PHE A 438 1.21 -31.88 6.50
C PHE A 438 0.98 -31.81 5.00
N LEU A 439 0.19 -30.84 4.56
CA LEU A 439 0.10 -30.42 3.16
C LEU A 439 1.37 -29.69 2.74
N PHE A 440 1.85 -28.79 3.60
CA PHE A 440 3.15 -28.15 3.47
C PHE A 440 3.77 -27.82 4.82
N ASP A 441 5.10 -27.73 4.85
CA ASP A 441 5.89 -27.19 5.95
C ASP A 441 6.94 -26.24 5.35
N VAL A 442 6.65 -24.95 5.44
CA VAL A 442 7.51 -23.87 4.96
C VAL A 442 8.23 -23.25 6.14
N ARG A 443 9.54 -23.09 5.99
CA ARG A 443 10.46 -22.48 6.94
C ARG A 443 10.93 -21.14 6.42
N ARG A 444 11.45 -20.32 7.33
CA ARG A 444 11.94 -18.98 7.03
C ARG A 444 10.85 -18.10 6.40
N THR A 445 9.60 -18.31 6.82
CA THR A 445 8.46 -17.47 6.43
C THR A 445 8.43 -16.22 7.27
N SER A 446 8.18 -15.10 6.62
CA SER A 446 7.96 -13.82 7.27
C SER A 446 6.50 -13.75 7.74
N MET A 447 6.29 -13.63 9.05
CA MET A 447 4.96 -13.63 9.65
C MET A 447 4.85 -12.49 10.63
N ARG A 448 3.66 -11.88 10.68
CA ARG A 448 3.39 -10.77 11.57
C ARG A 448 3.15 -11.22 13.00
N ARG A 449 2.49 -12.37 13.16
CA ARG A 449 2.13 -12.97 14.45
C ARG A 449 1.99 -14.47 14.32
N SER A 450 2.14 -15.15 15.45
CA SER A 450 1.74 -16.55 15.54
C SER A 450 0.21 -16.62 15.62
N LYS A 451 -0.42 -17.42 14.76
CA LYS A 451 -1.86 -17.72 14.79
C LYS A 451 -2.15 -19.13 14.26
N GLU A 452 -3.16 -19.81 14.80
CA GLU A 452 -3.70 -21.05 14.23
C GLU A 452 -5.08 -20.76 13.60
N GLU A 453 -5.22 -21.05 12.31
CA GLU A 453 -6.42 -20.72 11.55
C GLU A 453 -7.03 -21.99 10.94
N PRO A 454 -8.32 -22.29 11.19
CA PRO A 454 -8.99 -23.40 10.52
C PRO A 454 -9.11 -23.11 9.02
N ILE A 455 -9.04 -24.16 8.20
CA ILE A 455 -9.24 -24.09 6.76
C ILE A 455 -10.39 -25.02 6.39
N ASP A 456 -11.43 -24.48 5.75
CA ASP A 456 -12.58 -25.24 5.27
C ASP A 456 -12.40 -25.72 3.83
N TYR A 457 -11.84 -24.87 2.96
CA TYR A 457 -11.65 -25.18 1.55
C TYR A 457 -10.25 -24.82 1.09
N ILE A 458 -9.68 -25.67 0.24
CA ILE A 458 -8.39 -25.43 -0.42
C ILE A 458 -8.63 -25.35 -1.92
N VAL A 459 -8.42 -24.16 -2.47
CA VAL A 459 -8.40 -23.92 -3.92
C VAL A 459 -6.99 -24.13 -4.41
N TRP A 460 -6.79 -25.13 -5.25
CA TRP A 460 -5.49 -25.48 -5.81
C TRP A 460 -5.51 -25.31 -7.33
N VAL A 461 -4.60 -24.46 -7.82
CA VAL A 461 -4.39 -24.27 -9.25
C VAL A 461 -3.21 -25.15 -9.68
N ASP A 462 -3.48 -26.09 -10.57
CA ASP A 462 -2.48 -27.03 -11.10
C ASP A 462 -1.39 -26.26 -11.85
N PRO A 463 -0.13 -26.27 -11.37
CA PRO A 463 0.94 -25.50 -12.00
C PRO A 463 1.23 -25.94 -13.42
N GLN A 464 1.23 -27.25 -13.68
CA GLN A 464 1.57 -27.78 -14.99
C GLN A 464 0.53 -27.33 -16.00
N LYS A 465 -0.75 -27.57 -15.70
CA LYS A 465 -1.84 -27.21 -16.61
C LYS A 465 -1.97 -25.71 -16.80
N TYR A 466 -1.72 -24.90 -15.76
CA TYR A 466 -1.72 -23.44 -15.89
C TYR A 466 -0.64 -22.92 -16.85
N TYR A 467 0.58 -23.45 -16.76
CA TYR A 467 1.68 -22.99 -17.63
C TYR A 467 1.52 -23.50 -19.07
N GLU A 468 0.95 -24.69 -19.26
CA GLU A 468 0.58 -25.25 -20.58
C GLU A 468 -0.66 -24.56 -21.19
N TYR A 469 -1.45 -23.83 -20.38
CA TYR A 469 -2.65 -23.14 -20.84
C TYR A 469 -2.36 -21.98 -21.78
N GLU A 470 -3.22 -21.79 -22.78
CA GLU A 470 -3.05 -20.76 -23.80
C GLU A 470 -3.00 -19.36 -23.17
N TYR A 471 -2.00 -18.56 -23.56
CA TYR A 471 -1.77 -17.22 -23.00
C TYR A 471 -3.01 -16.33 -23.03
N SER A 472 -3.75 -16.35 -24.14
CA SER A 472 -4.98 -15.58 -24.36
C SER A 472 -6.10 -15.93 -23.37
N LYS A 473 -6.12 -17.17 -22.87
CA LYS A 473 -7.14 -17.70 -21.97
C LYS A 473 -6.74 -17.65 -20.48
N LYS A 474 -5.47 -17.43 -20.14
CA LYS A 474 -5.02 -17.36 -18.72
C LYS A 474 -5.83 -16.39 -17.83
N PRO A 475 -6.36 -15.26 -18.33
CA PRO A 475 -7.29 -14.43 -17.56
C PRO A 475 -8.56 -15.15 -17.07
N ASP A 476 -9.00 -16.22 -17.75
CA ASP A 476 -10.17 -17.01 -17.33
C ASP A 476 -9.93 -17.76 -16.02
N VAL A 477 -8.68 -18.11 -15.71
CA VAL A 477 -8.31 -18.69 -14.41
C VAL A 477 -8.54 -17.68 -13.29
N ALA A 478 -8.17 -16.41 -13.49
CA ALA A 478 -8.44 -15.34 -12.55
C ALA A 478 -9.96 -15.12 -12.36
N ARG A 479 -10.74 -15.13 -13.46
CA ARG A 479 -12.20 -15.05 -13.40
C ARG A 479 -12.86 -16.23 -12.68
N LEU A 480 -12.31 -17.44 -12.82
CA LEU A 480 -12.79 -18.60 -12.07
C LEU A 480 -12.50 -18.45 -10.57
N ILE A 481 -11.30 -18.01 -10.19
CA ILE A 481 -10.97 -17.71 -8.79
C ILE A 481 -11.91 -16.64 -8.25
N SER A 482 -12.20 -15.59 -9.02
CA SER A 482 -13.15 -14.53 -8.65
C SER A 482 -14.56 -15.08 -8.37
N ARG A 483 -15.07 -15.98 -9.21
CA ARG A 483 -16.38 -16.62 -8.98
C ARG A 483 -16.38 -17.55 -7.77
N ILE A 484 -15.30 -18.29 -7.53
CA ILE A 484 -15.14 -19.09 -6.30
C ILE A 484 -15.16 -18.15 -5.09
N ASN A 485 -14.41 -17.06 -5.14
CA ASN A 485 -14.39 -16.04 -4.10
C ASN A 485 -15.79 -15.45 -3.84
N GLN A 486 -16.55 -15.14 -4.89
CA GLN A 486 -17.93 -14.64 -4.77
C GLN A 486 -18.88 -15.68 -4.15
N HIS A 487 -18.74 -16.96 -4.49
CA HIS A 487 -19.60 -18.01 -3.94
C HIS A 487 -19.51 -18.10 -2.41
N PHE A 488 -18.31 -17.89 -1.84
CA PHE A 488 -18.08 -17.95 -0.41
C PHE A 488 -18.27 -16.61 0.31
N GLU A 489 -18.71 -15.57 -0.39
CA GLU A 489 -18.74 -14.20 0.12
C GLU A 489 -19.63 -14.02 1.37
N ASP A 490 -20.78 -14.68 1.40
CA ASP A 490 -21.74 -14.62 2.51
C ASP A 490 -21.62 -15.82 3.47
N THR A 491 -20.45 -16.48 3.46
CA THR A 491 -20.16 -17.64 4.32
C THR A 491 -19.03 -17.33 5.30
N ASP A 492 -19.07 -17.89 6.51
CA ASP A 492 -17.94 -17.80 7.46
C ASP A 492 -16.88 -18.89 7.19
N LYS A 493 -16.79 -19.37 5.94
CA LYS A 493 -15.84 -20.41 5.55
C LYS A 493 -14.46 -19.82 5.34
N LYS A 494 -13.43 -20.53 5.78
CA LYS A 494 -12.02 -20.11 5.63
C LYS A 494 -11.39 -20.81 4.43
N LEU A 495 -10.91 -20.02 3.48
CA LEU A 495 -10.35 -20.53 2.23
C LEU A 495 -8.83 -20.35 2.17
N MET A 496 -8.15 -21.36 1.64
CA MET A 496 -6.73 -21.29 1.27
C MET A 496 -6.59 -21.38 -0.25
N LEU A 497 -5.78 -20.48 -0.83
CA LEU A 497 -5.44 -20.48 -2.25
C LEU A 497 -3.98 -20.94 -2.44
N LEU A 498 -3.79 -21.99 -3.23
CA LEU A 498 -2.48 -22.44 -3.69
C LEU A 498 -2.38 -22.17 -5.20
N VAL A 499 -1.52 -21.23 -5.58
CA VAL A 499 -1.44 -20.75 -6.97
C VAL A 499 -0.04 -20.89 -7.54
N PRO A 500 0.10 -21.27 -8.82
CA PRO A 500 1.39 -21.31 -9.47
C PRO A 500 1.87 -19.91 -9.78
N GLY A 501 3.16 -19.71 -9.58
CA GLY A 501 3.76 -18.44 -9.94
C GLY A 501 3.36 -17.32 -8.99
N ARG A 502 3.44 -16.11 -9.52
CA ARG A 502 3.09 -14.88 -8.83
C ARG A 502 1.59 -14.61 -8.86
N ILE A 503 0.99 -14.38 -7.70
CA ILE A 503 -0.39 -13.90 -7.64
C ILE A 503 -0.43 -12.38 -7.91
N GLY A 504 -1.46 -11.92 -8.61
CA GLY A 504 -1.70 -10.50 -8.94
C GLY A 504 -0.61 -9.84 -9.79
N THR A 505 -0.08 -10.59 -10.73
CA THR A 505 0.81 -10.11 -11.79
C THR A 505 0.01 -9.55 -12.97
N SER A 506 0.50 -8.52 -13.66
CA SER A 506 -0.07 -8.09 -14.95
C SER A 506 0.36 -8.98 -16.13
N SER A 507 1.29 -9.91 -15.87
CA SER A 507 1.92 -10.83 -16.82
C SER A 507 1.52 -12.26 -16.48
N PRO A 508 0.51 -12.86 -17.15
CA PRO A 508 0.01 -14.21 -16.87
C PRO A 508 1.03 -15.34 -17.03
N GLU A 509 2.13 -15.08 -17.75
CA GLU A 509 3.29 -15.96 -17.89
C GLU A 509 4.11 -16.09 -16.61
N LEU A 510 3.99 -15.14 -15.67
CA LEU A 510 4.69 -15.18 -14.38
C LEU A 510 3.83 -15.76 -13.25
N GLY A 511 2.53 -15.96 -13.47
CA GLY A 511 1.57 -16.44 -12.48
C GLY A 511 0.16 -15.92 -12.74
N VAL A 512 -0.74 -16.00 -11.77
CA VAL A 512 -2.18 -15.75 -11.97
C VAL A 512 -2.53 -14.27 -11.81
N PRO A 513 -3.15 -13.62 -12.81
CA PRO A 513 -3.39 -12.17 -12.85
C PRO A 513 -4.68 -11.74 -12.12
N VAL A 514 -4.74 -11.95 -10.80
CA VAL A 514 -5.90 -11.53 -9.97
C VAL A 514 -5.70 -10.17 -9.30
N VAL A 515 -6.79 -9.46 -9.02
CA VAL A 515 -6.78 -8.29 -8.12
C VAL A 515 -7.26 -8.68 -6.72
N TYR A 516 -6.95 -7.87 -5.70
CA TYR A 516 -7.31 -8.18 -4.31
C TYR A 516 -8.80 -8.49 -4.12
N ALA A 517 -9.69 -7.75 -4.81
CA ALA A 517 -11.13 -7.97 -4.73
C ALA A 517 -11.53 -9.41 -5.11
N GLU A 518 -10.85 -10.02 -6.07
CA GLU A 518 -11.12 -11.38 -6.57
C GLU A 518 -10.62 -12.50 -5.65
N ILE A 519 -9.81 -12.17 -4.64
CA ILE A 519 -9.19 -13.13 -3.71
C ILE A 519 -9.42 -12.75 -2.25
N SER A 520 -10.39 -11.89 -2.02
CA SER A 520 -10.61 -11.21 -0.77
C SER A 520 -11.27 -12.09 0.31
N GLN A 521 -11.78 -13.28 -0.04
CA GLN A 521 -12.33 -14.30 0.88
C GLN A 521 -11.29 -15.35 1.31
N PHE A 522 -10.09 -15.33 0.74
CA PHE A 522 -9.03 -16.25 1.13
C PHE A 522 -8.36 -15.76 2.41
N SER A 523 -8.33 -16.61 3.45
CA SER A 523 -7.59 -16.37 4.69
C SER A 523 -6.10 -16.71 4.56
N ALA A 524 -5.75 -17.53 3.56
CA ALA A 524 -4.39 -17.91 3.26
C ALA A 524 -4.13 -18.03 1.75
N ILE A 525 -2.97 -17.56 1.31
CA ILE A 525 -2.56 -17.58 -0.09
C ILE A 525 -1.09 -18.01 -0.14
N CYS A 526 -0.80 -19.04 -0.93
CA CYS A 526 0.55 -19.53 -1.14
C CYS A 526 0.91 -19.51 -2.62
N GLU A 527 1.99 -18.80 -2.95
CA GLU A 527 2.64 -18.89 -4.26
C GLU A 527 3.49 -20.17 -4.34
N VAL A 528 3.23 -20.98 -5.34
CA VAL A 528 3.87 -22.29 -5.52
C VAL A 528 4.90 -22.18 -6.64
N ALA A 529 6.14 -22.55 -6.32
CA ALA A 529 7.21 -22.67 -7.30
C ALA A 529 6.93 -23.77 -8.32
N TYR A 530 7.45 -23.60 -9.53
CA TYR A 530 7.36 -24.63 -10.54
C TYR A 530 8.65 -24.66 -11.37
N GLY A 531 9.63 -25.43 -10.88
CA GLY A 531 10.96 -25.52 -11.48
C GLY A 531 10.97 -25.96 -12.95
N LYS A 532 9.98 -26.75 -13.41
CA LYS A 532 9.87 -27.15 -14.83
C LYS A 532 9.59 -25.99 -15.79
N ALA A 533 8.96 -24.92 -15.33
CA ALA A 533 8.78 -23.68 -16.08
C ALA A 533 9.87 -22.64 -15.79
N GLY A 534 10.92 -23.01 -15.04
CA GLY A 534 12.00 -22.10 -14.65
C GLY A 534 11.58 -21.01 -13.66
N TYR A 535 10.45 -21.18 -12.97
CA TYR A 535 9.91 -20.18 -12.06
C TYR A 535 10.23 -20.49 -10.59
N HIS A 536 10.86 -19.52 -9.92
CA HIS A 536 11.07 -19.49 -8.47
C HIS A 536 10.36 -18.25 -7.88
N PRO A 537 9.46 -18.41 -6.90
CA PRO A 537 8.70 -17.31 -6.33
C PRO A 537 9.61 -16.42 -5.47
N ASP A 538 9.94 -15.26 -6.03
CA ASP A 538 10.28 -14.07 -5.25
C ASP A 538 8.96 -13.43 -4.81
N LEU A 539 8.52 -13.78 -3.60
CA LEU A 539 7.28 -13.31 -2.97
C LEU A 539 6.99 -11.84 -3.31
N SER A 540 5.72 -11.53 -3.60
CA SER A 540 5.22 -10.19 -3.98
C SER A 540 5.25 -9.16 -2.84
N TYR A 541 6.23 -9.26 -1.98
CA TYR A 541 6.49 -8.38 -0.86
C TYR A 541 6.51 -6.91 -1.30
N GLY A 542 5.62 -6.12 -0.69
CA GLY A 542 5.53 -4.67 -0.85
C GLY A 542 4.52 -4.15 -1.86
N SER A 543 3.82 -4.96 -2.68
CA SER A 543 2.76 -4.43 -3.56
C SER A 543 1.55 -3.90 -2.77
N HIS A 544 0.71 -3.04 -3.36
CA HIS A 544 -0.59 -2.66 -2.78
C HIS A 544 -1.40 -3.90 -2.38
N MET A 545 -1.48 -4.89 -3.27
CA MET A 545 -2.17 -6.15 -2.98
C MET A 545 -1.57 -6.90 -1.78
N PHE A 546 -0.24 -6.90 -1.61
CA PHE A 546 0.39 -7.48 -0.41
C PHE A 546 0.09 -6.67 0.84
N GLN A 547 0.08 -5.34 0.76
CA GLN A 547 -0.35 -4.50 1.89
C GLN A 547 -1.81 -4.79 2.25
N ASP A 548 -2.72 -4.88 1.27
CA ASP A 548 -4.11 -5.27 1.49
C ASP A 548 -4.20 -6.66 2.17
N MET A 549 -3.40 -7.64 1.75
CA MET A 549 -3.33 -8.96 2.39
C MET A 549 -2.85 -8.87 3.85
N VAL A 550 -1.76 -8.13 4.11
CA VAL A 550 -1.23 -7.94 5.48
C VAL A 550 -2.24 -7.20 6.37
N GLU A 551 -2.95 -6.22 5.82
CA GLU A 551 -3.99 -5.45 6.50
C GLU A 551 -5.25 -6.28 6.78
N ALA A 552 -5.59 -7.20 5.88
CA ALA A 552 -6.68 -8.16 6.05
C ALA A 552 -6.29 -9.38 6.89
N ASP A 553 -5.08 -9.41 7.46
CA ASP A 553 -4.52 -10.54 8.21
C ASP A 553 -4.51 -11.86 7.41
N VAL A 554 -4.44 -11.78 6.08
CA VAL A 554 -4.32 -12.94 5.19
C VAL A 554 -2.90 -13.49 5.27
N TYR A 555 -2.76 -14.78 5.51
CA TYR A 555 -1.44 -15.41 5.41
C TYR A 555 -0.97 -15.41 3.96
N TYR A 556 0.21 -14.85 3.70
CA TYR A 556 0.83 -14.86 2.38
C TYR A 556 2.21 -15.52 2.44
N GLY A 557 2.34 -16.68 1.80
CA GLY A 557 3.54 -17.52 1.83
C GLY A 557 4.00 -17.97 0.45
N ALA A 558 5.23 -18.49 0.36
CA ALA A 558 5.71 -19.15 -0.86
C ALA A 558 6.22 -20.56 -0.54
N ILE A 559 5.77 -21.50 -1.35
CA ILE A 559 6.20 -22.89 -1.35
C ILE A 559 7.25 -23.03 -2.46
N ASN A 560 8.53 -22.99 -2.06
CA ASN A 560 9.68 -23.00 -2.95
C ASN A 560 10.26 -24.40 -3.18
N ASP A 561 10.91 -24.62 -4.31
CA ASP A 561 11.74 -25.82 -4.59
C ASP A 561 13.16 -25.70 -3.98
N ASN A 562 13.28 -25.16 -2.76
CA ASN A 562 14.57 -24.93 -2.10
C ASN A 562 14.49 -25.18 -0.58
N SER A 563 15.58 -24.91 0.14
CA SER A 563 15.70 -25.15 1.59
C SER A 563 14.69 -24.39 2.47
N LYS A 564 13.90 -23.47 1.90
CA LYS A 564 12.79 -22.80 2.60
C LYS A 564 11.55 -23.69 2.70
N THR A 565 11.42 -24.74 1.90
CA THR A 565 10.30 -25.68 2.00
C THR A 565 10.84 -27.03 2.46
N ARG A 566 10.41 -27.48 3.64
CA ARG A 566 10.77 -28.81 4.13
C ARG A 566 9.95 -29.87 3.43
N LEU A 567 8.65 -29.62 3.25
CA LEU A 567 7.77 -30.48 2.47
C LEU A 567 6.64 -29.72 1.79
N TYR A 568 6.17 -30.27 0.68
CA TYR A 568 4.93 -29.90 0.01
C TYR A 568 4.37 -31.15 -0.68
N ARG A 569 3.12 -31.49 -0.41
CA ARG A 569 2.46 -32.72 -0.91
C ARG A 569 1.05 -32.43 -1.41
N PRO A 570 0.91 -31.75 -2.56
CA PRO A 570 -0.40 -31.45 -3.14
C PRO A 570 -1.23 -32.71 -3.43
N GLU A 571 -0.60 -33.87 -3.56
CA GLU A 571 -1.27 -35.15 -3.78
C GLU A 571 -2.21 -35.52 -2.62
N LEU A 572 -1.97 -35.01 -1.40
CA LEU A 572 -2.88 -35.22 -0.27
C LEU A 572 -4.28 -34.66 -0.52
N LEU A 573 -4.41 -33.63 -1.36
CA LEU A 573 -5.70 -33.02 -1.68
C LEU A 573 -6.63 -33.99 -2.43
N THR A 574 -6.07 -34.94 -3.19
CA THR A 574 -6.85 -35.96 -3.93
C THR A 574 -7.66 -36.89 -3.02
N ARG A 575 -7.38 -36.92 -1.70
CA ARG A 575 -8.12 -37.70 -0.71
C ARG A 575 -9.43 -37.04 -0.29
N TYR A 576 -9.61 -35.76 -0.61
CA TYR A 576 -10.75 -34.95 -0.19
C TYR A 576 -11.67 -34.66 -1.39
N PRO A 577 -12.98 -34.48 -1.15
CA PRO A 577 -13.94 -34.18 -2.21
C PRO A 577 -13.50 -32.96 -3.03
N GLU A 578 -13.37 -33.14 -4.34
CA GLU A 578 -13.25 -32.04 -5.30
C GLU A 578 -14.67 -31.59 -5.64
N VAL A 579 -15.02 -30.34 -5.30
CA VAL A 579 -16.39 -29.83 -5.26
C VAL A 579 -16.60 -28.63 -6.19
N LEU A 580 -15.65 -28.31 -7.08
CA LEU A 580 -15.78 -27.15 -7.95
C LEU A 580 -17.07 -27.20 -8.79
N LYS A 581 -17.40 -28.37 -9.33
CA LYS A 581 -18.62 -28.56 -10.14
C LYS A 581 -19.91 -28.51 -9.33
N ASP A 582 -19.84 -28.84 -8.04
CA ASP A 582 -20.97 -28.73 -7.13
C ASP A 582 -21.23 -27.26 -6.77
N ILE A 583 -20.16 -26.47 -6.63
CA ILE A 583 -20.19 -25.05 -6.29
C ILE A 583 -20.58 -24.18 -7.50
N LEU A 584 -20.01 -24.47 -8.67
CA LEU A 584 -20.23 -23.75 -9.93
C LEU A 584 -20.74 -24.72 -11.02
N PRO A 585 -22.04 -25.09 -10.98
CA PRO A 585 -22.63 -25.96 -11.99
C PRO A 585 -22.64 -25.24 -13.35
N GLY A 586 -21.87 -25.76 -14.32
CA GLY A 586 -21.73 -25.19 -15.66
C GLY A 586 -20.31 -24.75 -16.01
N GLU A 587 -19.34 -24.93 -15.11
CA GLU A 587 -17.95 -24.61 -15.41
C GLU A 587 -17.37 -25.48 -16.52
N SER A 588 -16.49 -24.89 -17.35
CA SER A 588 -15.85 -25.63 -18.43
C SER A 588 -14.95 -26.73 -17.88
N GLN A 589 -14.94 -27.90 -18.53
CA GLN A 589 -14.05 -28.99 -18.14
C GLN A 589 -12.57 -28.55 -18.22
N GLU A 590 -12.23 -27.70 -19.19
CA GLU A 590 -10.89 -27.16 -19.39
C GLU A 590 -10.41 -26.38 -18.15
N LEU A 591 -11.26 -25.53 -17.57
CA LEU A 591 -10.91 -24.76 -16.36
C LEU A 591 -11.00 -25.60 -15.09
N ALA A 592 -11.96 -26.53 -14.99
CA ALA A 592 -12.07 -27.46 -13.86
C ALA A 592 -10.89 -28.45 -13.78
N ASP A 593 -10.22 -28.68 -14.91
CA ASP A 593 -8.99 -29.46 -14.94
C ASP A 593 -7.80 -28.68 -14.35
N ILE A 594 -7.80 -27.34 -14.44
CA ILE A 594 -6.75 -26.43 -13.99
C ILE A 594 -6.95 -26.01 -12.53
N VAL A 595 -8.16 -25.58 -12.16
CA VAL A 595 -8.50 -25.12 -10.82
C VAL A 595 -9.35 -26.18 -10.13
N LYS A 596 -8.93 -26.61 -8.95
CA LYS A 596 -9.65 -27.60 -8.13
C LYS A 596 -10.03 -27.00 -6.79
N VAL A 597 -11.22 -27.31 -6.30
CA VAL A 597 -11.69 -26.86 -4.99
C VAL A 597 -11.90 -28.08 -4.11
N HIS A 598 -11.08 -28.22 -3.08
CA HIS A 598 -11.16 -29.35 -2.15
C HIS A 598 -11.85 -28.97 -0.85
N ASP A 599 -12.94 -29.66 -0.49
CA ASP A 599 -13.60 -29.53 0.81
C ASP A 599 -12.82 -30.30 1.88
N VAL A 600 -12.17 -29.54 2.77
CA VAL A 600 -11.40 -30.06 3.91
C VAL A 600 -12.07 -29.72 5.25
N SER A 601 -13.27 -29.16 5.26
CA SER A 601 -13.97 -28.67 6.46
C SER A 601 -14.18 -29.76 7.52
N ARG A 602 -14.36 -31.01 7.10
CA ARG A 602 -14.56 -32.17 7.99
C ARG A 602 -13.26 -32.85 8.44
N SER A 603 -12.11 -32.36 7.99
CA SER A 603 -10.81 -33.02 8.20
C SER A 603 -9.97 -32.38 9.31
N GLY A 604 -10.49 -31.33 9.96
CA GLY A 604 -9.76 -30.55 10.96
C GLY A 604 -8.51 -29.91 10.37
N ALA A 605 -8.59 -29.41 9.13
CA ALA A 605 -7.48 -28.74 8.48
C ALA A 605 -7.17 -27.42 9.20
N THR A 606 -5.89 -27.22 9.53
CA THR A 606 -5.41 -26.06 10.28
C THR A 606 -4.15 -25.52 9.64
N LEU A 607 -4.11 -24.22 9.41
CA LEU A 607 -2.92 -23.47 9.09
C LEU A 607 -2.33 -22.90 10.37
N THR A 608 -1.18 -23.42 10.77
CA THR A 608 -0.45 -23.01 11.96
C THR A 608 0.72 -22.13 11.56
N LEU A 609 0.72 -20.87 12.03
CA LEU A 609 1.77 -19.89 11.79
C LEU A 609 2.56 -19.67 13.07
N ASP A 610 3.87 -19.89 13.03
CA ASP A 610 4.80 -19.59 14.12
C ASP A 610 5.76 -18.48 13.69
N ALA A 611 5.49 -17.26 14.17
CA ALA A 611 6.31 -16.10 13.85
C ALA A 611 7.68 -16.11 14.53
N GLN A 612 7.84 -16.81 15.66
CA GLN A 612 9.13 -16.89 16.37
C GLN A 612 10.11 -17.78 15.60
N GLU A 613 9.65 -18.96 15.20
CA GLU A 613 10.44 -19.87 14.37
C GLU A 613 10.49 -19.46 12.88
N GLY A 614 9.56 -18.59 12.45
CA GLY A 614 9.36 -18.27 11.04
C GLY A 614 8.92 -19.50 10.25
N ARG A 615 7.90 -20.20 10.75
CA ARG A 615 7.44 -21.49 10.23
C ARG A 615 5.94 -21.45 9.94
N ALA A 616 5.54 -21.92 8.77
CA ALA A 616 4.15 -22.11 8.39
C ALA A 616 3.88 -23.57 8.09
N VAL A 617 2.85 -24.13 8.71
CA VAL A 617 2.44 -25.52 8.48
C VAL A 617 0.95 -25.58 8.21
N CYS A 618 0.57 -26.09 7.05
CA CYS A 618 -0.81 -26.51 6.81
C CYS A 618 -0.91 -28.00 7.11
N ARG A 619 -1.71 -28.35 8.12
CA ARG A 619 -1.98 -29.72 8.53
C ARG A 619 -3.40 -30.09 8.20
N ILE A 620 -3.60 -31.28 7.66
CA ILE A 620 -4.90 -31.88 7.43
C ILE A 620 -4.99 -33.17 8.27
N ARG A 621 -5.69 -33.12 9.42
CA ARG A 621 -5.63 -34.14 10.48
C ARG A 621 -6.34 -35.45 10.11
N GLY A 622 -7.27 -35.41 9.15
CA GLY A 622 -7.87 -36.56 8.50
C GLY A 622 -8.91 -37.32 9.34
N THR A 623 -10.12 -37.45 8.78
CA THR A 623 -10.98 -38.61 8.99
C THR A 623 -11.49 -39.09 7.63
N THR A 624 -11.38 -40.40 7.43
CA THR A 624 -11.77 -41.20 6.29
C THR A 624 -13.24 -40.97 5.91
N ARG A 625 -13.55 -40.97 4.60
CA ARG A 625 -14.89 -41.33 4.11
C ARG A 625 -15.26 -42.68 4.75
N THR A 626 -16.31 -42.72 5.56
CA THR A 626 -17.11 -43.93 5.69
C THR A 626 -17.69 -44.21 4.30
N ALA A 627 -17.26 -45.32 3.71
CA ALA A 627 -17.89 -45.88 2.54
C ALA A 627 -19.34 -46.23 2.90
N GLU A 628 -20.30 -45.50 2.36
CA GLU A 628 -21.67 -46.00 2.28
C GLU A 628 -21.68 -47.12 1.24
N ARG A 629 -22.04 -48.30 1.72
CA ARG A 629 -22.36 -49.50 0.96
C ARG A 629 -23.85 -49.75 1.09
#